data_AF-A0A395JTU1-F1
#
_entry.id   AF-A0A395JTU1-F1
#
_cell.length_a   1.000
_cell.length_b   1.000
_cell.length_c   1.000
_cell.angle_alpha   90.00
_cell.angle_beta   90.00
_cell.angle_gamma   90.00
#
_symmetry.space_group_name_H-M   'P 1'
#
loop_
_entity.id
_entity.type
_entity.pdbx_description
1 polymer ?
#
loop_
_entity_poly.entity_id
_entity_poly.type
_entity_poly.pdbx_seq_one_letter_code
_entity_poly.pdbx_strand_id
1 'polypeptide(L)'
;MIVGVTGGIGSGKSTVVNFFLELGNIAFYHADIEAKNIINSSVKVKTKIEAFFGKEAYKDNVLNKKYISNIVFHNPESLKQLNAIVHPEVKKHFKNFVNQHKNKEYILYENAILFETKSHHTCDFIISVYCDLKTRISRIKNRDNISENAILDRINNQWKEDKKLLQSNYLITNFAQIETKNQVNHIHNILTKKRKLI
;
A
#
# COMPACT_ATOMS: atom_id res chain seq x y z
N MET A 1 12.54 2.69 -12.60
CA MET A 1 12.80 2.64 -11.16
C MET A 1 11.48 2.64 -10.40
N ILE A 2 11.37 1.81 -9.38
CA ILE A 2 10.20 1.63 -8.51
C ILE A 2 10.63 1.98 -7.09
N VAL A 3 9.96 2.97 -6.50
CA VAL A 3 10.21 3.45 -5.14
C VAL A 3 9.00 3.07 -4.29
N GLY A 4 9.18 2.08 -3.42
CA GLY A 4 8.16 1.63 -2.48
C GLY A 4 7.96 2.65 -1.36
N VAL A 5 6.72 3.02 -1.07
CA VAL A 5 6.35 3.79 0.13
C VAL A 5 5.54 2.90 1.05
N THR A 6 6.02 2.74 2.27
CA THR A 6 5.34 1.97 3.31
C THR A 6 5.36 2.72 4.63
N GLY A 7 4.80 2.12 5.67
CA GLY A 7 4.64 2.75 6.97
C GLY A 7 3.38 2.28 7.67
N GLY A 8 3.35 2.43 8.99
CA GLY A 8 2.24 2.01 9.81
C GLY A 8 0.90 2.65 9.41
N ILE A 9 -0.22 2.00 9.72
CA ILE A 9 -1.53 2.68 9.68
C ILE A 9 -1.48 3.95 10.55
N GLY A 10 -1.99 5.06 10.04
CA GLY A 10 -1.96 6.36 10.73
C GLY A 10 -0.66 7.16 10.61
N SER A 11 0.40 6.63 9.96
CA SER A 11 1.67 7.37 9.84
C SER A 11 1.64 8.54 8.85
N GLY A 12 0.58 8.65 8.05
CA GLY A 12 0.40 9.73 7.07
C GLY A 12 1.15 9.51 5.75
N LYS A 13 1.29 8.25 5.32
CA LYS A 13 1.79 7.89 3.97
C LYS A 13 1.17 8.73 2.86
N SER A 14 -0.14 8.94 2.88
CA SER A 14 -0.85 9.74 1.86
C SER A 14 -0.33 11.19 1.80
N THR A 15 0.02 11.80 2.94
CA THR A 15 0.64 13.13 2.99
C THR A 15 2.00 13.12 2.31
N VAL A 16 2.84 12.14 2.62
CA VAL A 16 4.17 11.98 2.01
C VAL A 16 4.08 11.72 0.51
N VAL A 17 3.16 10.85 0.08
CA VAL A 17 2.87 10.59 -1.33
C VAL A 17 2.47 11.87 -2.06
N ASN A 18 1.58 12.67 -1.48
CA ASN A 18 1.16 13.94 -2.09
C ASN A 18 2.35 14.89 -2.27
N PHE A 19 3.24 15.00 -1.29
CA PHE A 19 4.46 15.82 -1.45
C PHE A 19 5.37 15.31 -2.56
N PHE A 20 5.51 13.99 -2.75
CA PHE A 20 6.24 13.48 -3.90
C PHE A 20 5.54 13.83 -5.22
N LEU A 21 4.22 13.70 -5.28
CA LEU A 21 3.44 14.02 -6.47
C LEU A 21 3.52 15.51 -6.86
N GLU A 22 3.64 16.41 -5.89
CA GLU A 22 3.85 17.86 -6.11
C GLU A 22 5.18 18.16 -6.84
N LEU A 23 6.20 17.30 -6.72
CA LEU A 23 7.51 17.51 -7.35
C LEU A 23 7.55 17.19 -8.85
N GLY A 24 6.49 16.54 -9.37
CA GLY A 24 6.33 16.30 -10.79
C GLY A 24 7.13 15.12 -11.35
N ASN A 25 6.85 14.78 -12.61
CA ASN A 25 7.38 13.65 -13.38
C ASN A 25 7.46 12.28 -12.66
N ILE A 26 6.54 12.01 -11.74
CA ILE A 26 6.42 10.74 -11.01
C ILE A 26 5.09 10.08 -11.37
N ALA A 27 5.09 8.76 -11.51
CA ALA A 27 3.85 7.98 -11.58
C ALA A 27 3.53 7.41 -10.21
N PHE A 28 2.25 7.40 -9.83
CA PHE A 28 1.82 6.89 -8.54
C PHE A 28 0.95 5.64 -8.71
N TYR A 29 1.27 4.59 -7.95
CA TYR A 29 0.52 3.35 -7.91
C TYR A 29 0.14 3.04 -6.46
N HIS A 30 -1.15 3.05 -6.16
CA HIS A 30 -1.67 2.72 -4.84
C HIS A 30 -2.16 1.26 -4.81
N ALA A 31 -1.40 0.38 -4.16
CA ALA A 31 -1.66 -1.06 -4.19
C ALA A 31 -3.07 -1.45 -3.76
N ASP A 32 -3.57 -0.88 -2.65
CA ASP A 32 -4.89 -1.20 -2.11
C ASP A 32 -6.05 -0.72 -2.99
N ILE A 33 -5.91 0.45 -3.61
CA ILE A 33 -6.93 0.98 -4.53
C ILE A 33 -7.00 0.10 -5.77
N GLU A 34 -5.85 -0.19 -6.38
CA GLU A 34 -5.81 -1.02 -7.59
C GLU A 34 -6.27 -2.45 -7.35
N ALA A 35 -5.92 -3.05 -6.21
CA ALA A 35 -6.43 -4.36 -5.83
C ALA A 35 -7.97 -4.35 -5.70
N LYS A 36 -8.55 -3.33 -5.05
CA LYS A 36 -10.01 -3.18 -4.96
C LYS A 36 -10.65 -2.99 -6.32
N ASN A 37 -10.05 -2.19 -7.20
CA ASN A 37 -10.55 -1.98 -8.56
C ASN A 37 -10.58 -3.31 -9.32
N ILE A 38 -9.46 -4.04 -9.32
CA ILE A 38 -9.32 -5.33 -10.01
C ILE A 38 -10.34 -6.35 -9.49
N ILE A 39 -10.52 -6.46 -8.17
CA ILE A 39 -11.50 -7.38 -7.57
C ILE A 39 -12.93 -7.10 -8.04
N ASN A 40 -13.27 -5.84 -8.31
CA ASN A 40 -14.63 -5.45 -8.70
C ASN A 40 -14.83 -5.31 -10.21
N SER A 41 -13.78 -5.08 -11.00
CA SER A 41 -13.90 -4.87 -12.45
C SER A 41 -13.48 -6.08 -13.29
N SER A 42 -12.58 -6.93 -12.79
CA SER A 42 -12.11 -8.08 -13.54
C SER A 42 -13.12 -9.24 -13.51
N VAL A 43 -13.75 -9.51 -14.64
CA VAL A 43 -14.64 -10.67 -14.83
C VAL A 43 -13.95 -11.96 -14.40
N LYS A 44 -12.69 -12.14 -14.80
CA LYS A 44 -11.89 -13.33 -14.43
C LYS A 44 -11.74 -13.49 -12.91
N VAL A 45 -11.47 -12.40 -12.19
CA VAL A 45 -11.32 -12.44 -10.72
C VAL A 45 -12.67 -12.71 -10.06
N LYS A 46 -13.72 -12.02 -10.50
CA LYS A 46 -15.10 -12.21 -10.02
C LYS A 46 -15.55 -13.66 -10.15
N THR A 47 -15.46 -14.23 -11.34
CA THR A 47 -15.87 -15.62 -11.61
C THR A 47 -15.12 -16.61 -10.72
N LYS A 48 -13.81 -16.41 -10.51
CA LYS A 48 -13.02 -17.28 -9.63
C LYS A 48 -13.41 -17.15 -8.16
N ILE A 49 -13.67 -15.93 -7.70
CA ILE A 49 -14.12 -15.67 -6.33
C ILE A 49 -15.52 -16.27 -6.13
N GLU A 50 -16.46 -16.06 -7.04
CA GLU A 50 -17.81 -16.66 -6.95
C GLU A 50 -17.78 -18.18 -6.99
N ALA A 51 -16.91 -18.77 -7.83
CA ALA A 51 -16.77 -20.22 -7.91
C ALA A 51 -16.25 -20.85 -6.61
N PHE A 52 -15.39 -20.14 -5.87
CA PHE A 52 -14.81 -20.65 -4.62
C PHE A 52 -15.63 -20.27 -3.37
N PHE A 53 -16.14 -19.04 -3.32
CA PHE A 53 -16.81 -18.48 -2.15
C PHE A 53 -18.34 -18.45 -2.27
N GLY A 54 -18.92 -18.87 -3.40
CA GLY A 54 -20.35 -18.77 -3.65
C GLY A 54 -20.76 -17.42 -4.25
N LYS A 55 -22.00 -17.36 -4.76
CA LYS A 55 -22.53 -16.15 -5.44
C LYS A 55 -22.67 -14.97 -4.48
N GLU A 56 -22.84 -15.24 -3.19
CA GLU A 56 -22.94 -14.28 -2.09
C GLU A 56 -21.65 -13.47 -1.88
N ALA A 57 -20.54 -13.92 -2.47
CA ALA A 57 -19.28 -13.19 -2.52
C ALA A 57 -19.43 -11.81 -3.19
N TYR A 58 -20.41 -11.63 -4.07
CA TYR A 58 -20.74 -10.35 -4.68
C TYR A 58 -22.19 -9.96 -4.40
N LYS A 59 -22.41 -8.67 -4.16
CA LYS A 59 -23.73 -8.05 -4.04
C LYS A 59 -23.72 -6.79 -4.91
N ASP A 60 -24.72 -6.64 -5.78
CA ASP A 60 -24.84 -5.50 -6.70
C ASP A 60 -23.56 -5.28 -7.53
N ASN A 61 -22.95 -6.38 -8.01
CA ASN A 61 -21.66 -6.39 -8.73
C ASN A 61 -20.44 -5.88 -7.94
N VAL A 62 -20.55 -5.72 -6.61
CA VAL A 62 -19.45 -5.30 -5.74
C VAL A 62 -19.12 -6.41 -4.73
N LEU A 63 -17.85 -6.60 -4.40
CA LEU A 63 -17.43 -7.61 -3.42
C LEU A 63 -18.15 -7.38 -2.08
N ASN A 64 -18.84 -8.41 -1.62
CA ASN A 64 -19.46 -8.44 -0.30
C ASN A 64 -18.39 -8.63 0.78
N LYS A 65 -17.76 -7.52 1.17
CA LYS A 65 -16.62 -7.51 2.11
C LYS A 65 -16.94 -8.20 3.43
N LYS A 66 -18.15 -8.01 3.97
CA LYS A 66 -18.57 -8.61 5.24
C LYS A 66 -18.67 -10.13 5.13
N TYR A 67 -19.24 -10.62 4.03
CA TYR A 67 -19.34 -12.05 3.76
C TYR A 67 -17.94 -12.67 3.61
N ILE A 68 -17.10 -12.10 2.76
CA ILE A 68 -15.74 -12.59 2.53
C ILE A 68 -14.90 -12.52 3.81
N SER A 69 -14.93 -11.40 4.55
CA SER A 69 -14.17 -11.25 5.79
C SER A 69 -14.54 -12.30 6.81
N ASN A 70 -15.83 -12.61 6.96
CA ASN A 70 -16.29 -13.64 7.90
C ASN A 70 -15.73 -15.03 7.56
N ILE A 71 -15.63 -15.37 6.26
CA ILE A 71 -15.09 -16.66 5.83
C ILE A 71 -13.57 -16.71 6.03
N VAL A 72 -12.84 -15.71 5.54
CA VAL A 72 -11.37 -15.75 5.54
C VAL A 72 -10.77 -15.51 6.93
N PHE A 73 -11.50 -14.87 7.84
CA PHE A 73 -11.06 -14.65 9.21
C PHE A 73 -11.00 -15.95 10.02
N HIS A 74 -11.94 -16.87 9.80
CA HIS A 74 -12.01 -18.14 10.51
C HIS A 74 -11.30 -19.30 9.78
N ASN A 75 -10.87 -19.08 8.53
CA ASN A 75 -10.25 -20.11 7.70
C ASN A 75 -9.01 -19.57 6.95
N PRO A 76 -7.79 -19.86 7.45
CA PRO A 76 -6.54 -19.47 6.79
C PRO A 76 -6.38 -19.99 5.36
N GLU A 77 -6.91 -21.18 5.05
CA GLU A 77 -6.87 -21.73 3.69
C GLU A 77 -7.78 -20.93 2.75
N SER A 78 -8.95 -20.49 3.22
CA SER A 78 -9.80 -19.57 2.45
C SER A 78 -9.10 -18.24 2.16
N LEU A 79 -8.39 -17.67 3.14
CA LEU A 79 -7.60 -16.45 2.93
C LEU A 79 -6.51 -16.67 1.86
N LYS A 80 -5.82 -17.80 1.93
CA LYS A 80 -4.78 -18.19 0.97
C LYS A 80 -5.35 -18.33 -0.45
N GLN A 81 -6.54 -18.92 -0.60
CA GLN A 81 -7.21 -19.05 -1.90
C GLN A 81 -7.64 -17.71 -2.47
N LEU A 82 -8.22 -16.82 -1.64
CA LEU A 82 -8.54 -15.46 -2.06
C LEU A 82 -7.28 -14.73 -2.57
N ASN A 83 -6.18 -14.81 -1.81
CA ASN A 83 -4.92 -14.20 -2.22
C ASN A 83 -4.35 -14.84 -3.50
N ALA A 84 -4.47 -16.15 -3.68
CA ALA A 84 -4.02 -16.84 -4.89
C ALA A 84 -4.82 -16.44 -6.14
N ILE A 85 -6.09 -16.07 -5.99
CA ILE A 85 -6.92 -15.54 -7.08
C ILE A 85 -6.52 -14.09 -7.40
N VAL A 86 -6.36 -13.25 -6.38
CA VAL A 86 -6.20 -11.79 -6.55
C VAL A 86 -4.77 -11.39 -6.90
N HIS A 87 -3.76 -11.92 -6.19
CA HIS A 87 -2.39 -11.44 -6.29
C HIS A 87 -1.77 -11.55 -7.70
N PRO A 88 -2.00 -12.63 -8.48
CA PRO A 88 -1.46 -12.71 -9.84
C PRO A 88 -1.98 -11.59 -10.75
N GLU A 89 -3.26 -11.24 -10.64
CA GLU A 89 -3.87 -10.20 -11.46
C GLU A 89 -3.40 -8.80 -11.02
N VAL A 90 -3.23 -8.57 -9.72
CA VAL A 90 -2.62 -7.33 -9.20
C VAL A 90 -1.17 -7.19 -9.68
N LYS A 91 -0.37 -8.26 -9.65
CA LYS A 91 1.02 -8.25 -10.16
C LYS A 91 1.06 -7.96 -11.65
N LYS A 92 0.15 -8.56 -12.43
CA LYS A 92 0.04 -8.30 -13.88
C LYS A 92 -0.33 -6.84 -14.14
N HIS A 93 -1.32 -6.30 -13.42
CA HIS A 93 -1.73 -4.92 -13.53
C HIS A 93 -0.57 -3.96 -13.21
N PHE A 94 0.14 -4.19 -12.10
CA PHE A 94 1.30 -3.40 -11.73
C PHE A 94 2.41 -3.45 -12.81
N LYS A 95 2.73 -4.64 -13.34
CA LYS A 95 3.71 -4.77 -14.43
C LYS A 95 3.31 -3.96 -15.67
N ASN A 96 2.03 -3.95 -16.04
CA ASN A 96 1.52 -3.15 -17.14
C ASN A 96 1.64 -1.66 -16.86
N PHE A 97 1.27 -1.23 -15.65
CA PHE A 97 1.44 0.14 -15.21
C PHE A 97 2.91 0.59 -15.29
N VAL A 98 3.84 -0.27 -14.85
CA VAL A 98 5.28 0.00 -14.95
C VAL A 98 5.71 0.20 -16.41
N ASN A 99 5.22 -0.65 -17.31
CA ASN A 99 5.56 -0.54 -18.74
C ASN A 99 5.01 0.73 -19.39
N GLN A 100 3.83 1.21 -18.98
CA GLN A 100 3.21 2.42 -19.49
C GLN A 100 3.91 3.71 -19.01
N HIS A 101 4.60 3.66 -17.86
CA HIS A 101 5.18 4.83 -17.22
C HIS A 101 6.71 4.84 -17.25
N LYS A 102 7.32 4.20 -18.28
CA LYS A 102 8.78 4.16 -18.46
C LYS A 102 9.42 5.55 -18.64
N ASN A 103 8.64 6.53 -19.10
CA ASN A 103 9.08 7.91 -19.30
C ASN A 103 9.12 8.75 -18.01
N LYS A 104 8.67 8.20 -16.87
CA LYS A 104 8.69 8.90 -15.58
C LYS A 104 10.06 8.75 -14.90
N GLU A 105 10.34 9.66 -13.96
CA GLU A 105 11.55 9.55 -13.13
C GLU A 105 11.54 8.24 -12.33
N TYR A 106 10.41 7.96 -11.71
CA TYR A 106 10.15 6.69 -11.06
C TYR A 106 8.66 6.50 -10.82
N ILE A 107 8.33 5.28 -10.42
CA ILE A 107 7.00 4.92 -9.95
C ILE A 107 7.04 4.90 -8.44
N LEU A 108 6.21 5.72 -7.81
CA LEU A 108 5.96 5.71 -6.39
C LEU A 108 4.89 4.64 -6.11
N TYR A 109 5.32 3.53 -5.52
CA TYR A 109 4.49 2.36 -5.24
C TYR A 109 4.11 2.34 -3.76
N GLU A 110 2.90 2.79 -3.42
CA GLU A 110 2.44 2.81 -2.03
C GLU A 110 1.72 1.51 -1.65
N ASN A 111 2.22 0.90 -0.57
CA ASN A 111 1.68 -0.33 -0.01
C ASN A 111 1.94 -0.38 1.51
N ALA A 112 0.88 -0.32 2.32
CA ALA A 112 0.99 -0.37 3.78
C ALA A 112 1.53 -1.70 4.32
N ILE A 113 1.34 -2.78 3.56
CA ILE A 113 1.73 -4.16 3.87
C ILE A 113 2.83 -4.67 2.92
N LEU A 114 3.71 -3.76 2.48
CA LEU A 114 4.76 -4.00 1.48
C LEU A 114 5.66 -5.20 1.85
N PHE A 115 6.02 -5.34 3.12
CA PHE A 115 6.90 -6.42 3.58
C PHE A 115 6.13 -7.71 3.82
N GLU A 116 4.96 -7.61 4.45
CA GLU A 116 4.03 -8.68 4.75
C GLU A 116 3.63 -9.45 3.48
N THR A 117 3.41 -8.73 2.38
CA THR A 117 3.04 -9.29 1.07
C THR A 117 4.24 -9.69 0.21
N LYS A 118 5.47 -9.52 0.72
CA LYS A 118 6.72 -9.68 -0.03
C LYS A 118 6.82 -8.80 -1.29
N SER A 119 6.05 -7.71 -1.34
CA SER A 119 6.05 -6.78 -2.47
C SER A 119 7.30 -5.90 -2.50
N HIS A 120 8.05 -5.81 -1.40
CA HIS A 120 9.35 -5.14 -1.35
C HIS A 120 10.35 -5.66 -2.39
N HIS A 121 10.25 -6.93 -2.84
CA HIS A 121 11.10 -7.48 -3.89
C HIS A 121 10.90 -6.82 -5.27
N THR A 122 9.81 -6.08 -5.48
CA THR A 122 9.58 -5.34 -6.73
C THR A 122 10.14 -3.92 -6.70
N CYS A 123 10.66 -3.47 -5.56
CA CYS A 123 11.13 -2.10 -5.35
C CYS A 123 12.65 -2.01 -5.49
N ASP A 124 13.13 -0.95 -6.14
CA ASP A 124 14.56 -0.60 -6.16
C ASP A 124 14.98 0.12 -4.87
N PHE A 125 14.08 0.96 -4.34
CA PHE A 125 14.25 1.66 -3.08
C PHE A 125 12.95 1.61 -2.27
N ILE A 126 13.07 1.64 -0.95
CA ILE A 126 11.95 1.61 0.00
C ILE A 126 12.07 2.80 0.95
N ILE A 127 10.97 3.54 1.08
CA ILE A 127 10.78 4.65 1.99
C ILE A 127 9.78 4.22 3.05
N SER A 128 10.18 4.22 4.31
CA SER A 128 9.26 4.05 5.44
C SER A 128 8.83 5.40 6.01
N VAL A 129 7.52 5.61 6.10
CA VAL A 129 6.93 6.77 6.77
C VAL A 129 6.63 6.43 8.22
N TYR A 130 7.33 7.12 9.11
CA TYR A 130 7.30 6.90 10.56
C TYR A 130 6.55 8.01 11.29
N CYS A 131 5.83 7.60 12.32
CA CYS A 131 5.18 8.48 13.29
C CYS A 131 4.97 7.67 14.56
N ASP A 132 5.11 8.29 15.74
CA ASP A 132 4.97 7.57 17.00
C ASP A 132 3.55 6.99 17.19
N LEU A 133 3.46 5.94 18.01
CA LEU A 133 2.21 5.20 18.22
C LEU A 133 1.07 6.09 18.71
N LYS A 134 1.34 7.03 19.63
CA LYS A 134 0.32 7.91 20.22
C LYS A 134 -0.26 8.83 19.14
N THR A 135 0.59 9.41 18.31
CA THR A 135 0.15 10.25 17.18
C THR A 135 -0.61 9.44 16.14
N ARG A 136 -0.16 8.21 15.82
CA ARG A 136 -0.88 7.32 14.90
C ARG A 136 -2.29 6.98 15.40
N ILE A 137 -2.43 6.61 16.68
CA ILE A 137 -3.73 6.32 17.30
C ILE A 137 -4.63 7.56 17.23
N SER A 138 -4.13 8.73 17.61
CA SER A 138 -4.89 9.99 17.56
C SER A 138 -5.38 10.30 16.15
N ARG A 139 -4.52 10.18 15.13
CA ARG A 139 -4.89 10.40 13.72
C ARG A 139 -5.97 9.43 13.24
N ILE A 140 -5.88 8.16 13.64
CA ILE A 140 -6.87 7.16 13.24
C ILE A 140 -8.20 7.42 13.95
N LYS A 141 -8.21 7.75 15.25
CA LYS A 141 -9.43 8.13 15.99
C LYS A 141 -10.14 9.34 15.37
N ASN A 142 -9.38 10.34 14.93
CA ASN A 142 -9.95 11.56 14.32
C ASN A 142 -10.49 11.33 12.90
N ARG A 143 -9.91 10.37 12.16
CA ARG A 143 -10.28 10.07 10.77
C ARG A 143 -11.34 8.99 10.65
N ASP A 144 -11.23 7.95 11.47
CA ASP A 144 -12.04 6.74 11.42
C ASP A 144 -12.89 6.68 12.71
N ASN A 145 -14.21 6.56 12.57
CA ASN A 145 -15.11 6.37 13.72
C ASN A 145 -15.06 4.91 14.23
N ILE A 146 -13.92 4.49 14.79
CA ILE A 146 -13.66 3.13 15.27
C ILE A 146 -13.08 3.13 16.69
N SER A 147 -13.30 2.03 17.41
CA SER A 147 -12.80 1.87 18.79
C SER A 147 -11.27 1.77 18.84
N GLU A 148 -10.69 2.15 19.97
CA GLU A 148 -9.25 2.03 20.19
C GLU A 148 -8.74 0.60 20.05
N ASN A 149 -9.51 -0.39 20.52
CA ASN A 149 -9.17 -1.80 20.34
C ASN A 149 -9.08 -2.16 18.85
N ALA A 150 -10.04 -1.73 18.02
CA ALA A 150 -9.98 -1.96 16.58
C ALA A 150 -8.79 -1.28 15.91
N ILE A 151 -8.32 -0.14 16.45
CA ILE A 151 -7.10 0.54 15.99
C ILE A 151 -5.87 -0.31 16.33
N LEU A 152 -5.77 -0.77 17.57
CA LEU A 152 -4.66 -1.60 18.04
C LEU A 152 -4.59 -2.93 17.28
N ASP A 153 -5.74 -3.56 17.02
CA ASP A 153 -5.81 -4.77 16.19
C ASP A 153 -5.24 -4.54 14.79
N ARG A 154 -5.58 -3.41 14.15
CA ARG A 154 -5.03 -3.05 12.83
C ARG A 154 -3.52 -2.79 12.89
N ILE A 155 -3.03 -2.21 13.98
CA ILE A 155 -1.59 -1.96 14.18
C ILE A 155 -0.84 -3.28 14.39
N ASN A 156 -1.38 -4.18 15.22
CA ASN A 156 -0.77 -5.46 15.57
C ASN A 156 -0.78 -6.47 14.41
N ASN A 157 -1.72 -6.33 13.47
CA ASN A 157 -1.76 -7.12 12.24
C ASN A 157 -0.69 -6.70 11.19
N GLN A 158 0.06 -5.63 11.43
CA GLN A 158 1.18 -5.21 10.59
C GLN A 158 2.52 -5.62 11.22
N TRP A 159 3.56 -5.73 10.40
CA TRP A 159 4.90 -5.91 10.93
C TRP A 159 5.28 -4.77 11.89
N LYS A 160 6.03 -5.12 12.94
CA LYS A 160 6.62 -4.16 13.87
C LYS A 160 7.39 -3.09 13.11
N GLU A 161 7.27 -1.85 13.59
CA GLU A 161 7.80 -0.68 12.91
C GLU A 161 9.33 -0.74 12.77
N ASP A 162 10.04 -1.11 13.83
CA ASP A 162 11.51 -1.28 13.82
C ASP A 162 11.97 -2.23 12.70
N LYS A 163 11.22 -3.31 12.46
CA LYS A 163 11.52 -4.27 11.41
C LYS A 163 11.34 -3.67 10.01
N LYS A 164 10.33 -2.80 9.83
CA LYS A 164 10.13 -2.07 8.56
C LYS A 164 11.25 -1.06 8.33
N LEU A 165 11.66 -0.35 9.38
CA LEU A 165 12.72 0.66 9.32
C LEU A 165 14.07 0.02 8.92
N LEU A 166 14.44 -1.09 9.53
CA LEU A 166 15.68 -1.81 9.22
C LEU A 166 15.78 -2.33 7.78
N GLN A 167 14.64 -2.53 7.11
CA GLN A 167 14.58 -3.00 5.72
C GLN A 167 14.36 -1.88 4.70
N SER A 168 14.29 -0.63 5.16
CA SER A 168 14.05 0.53 4.29
C SER A 168 15.34 1.24 3.95
N ASN A 169 15.41 1.80 2.74
CA ASN A 169 16.55 2.61 2.30
C ASN A 169 16.48 4.03 2.85
N TYR A 170 15.26 4.54 3.05
CA TYR A 170 15.01 5.88 3.57
C TYR A 170 13.92 5.87 4.63
N LEU A 171 14.02 6.82 5.54
CA LEU A 171 13.03 7.11 6.58
C LEU A 171 12.51 8.53 6.37
N ILE A 172 11.18 8.70 6.44
CA ILE A 172 10.54 10.00 6.52
C ILE A 172 9.74 10.05 7.82
N THR A 173 10.07 10.98 8.70
CA THR A 173 9.24 11.26 9.88
C THR A 173 8.13 12.22 9.51
N ASN A 174 6.92 12.00 10.05
CA ASN A 174 5.75 12.83 9.77
C ASN A 174 5.16 13.44 11.04
N PHE A 175 5.95 14.31 11.67
CA PHE A 175 5.57 15.08 12.86
C PHE A 175 5.13 16.51 12.49
N ALA A 176 5.90 17.18 11.63
CA ALA A 176 5.63 18.54 11.15
C ALA A 176 5.66 18.60 9.63
N GLN A 177 4.73 19.38 9.05
CA GLN A 177 4.50 19.41 7.60
C GLN A 177 5.73 19.90 6.82
N ILE A 178 6.37 20.98 7.29
CA ILE A 178 7.53 21.59 6.63
C ILE A 178 8.73 20.63 6.65
N GLU A 179 9.02 20.02 7.80
CA GLU A 179 10.11 19.04 7.94
C GLU A 179 9.87 17.81 7.07
N THR A 180 8.64 17.32 7.02
CA THR A 180 8.24 16.19 6.16
C THR A 180 8.49 16.52 4.69
N LYS A 181 8.07 17.72 4.25
CA LYS A 181 8.27 18.18 2.88
C LYS A 181 9.76 18.33 2.53
N ASN A 182 10.58 18.83 3.46
CA ASN A 182 12.03 18.93 3.29
C ASN A 182 12.69 17.55 3.12
N GLN A 183 12.29 16.55 3.92
CA GLN A 183 12.76 15.17 3.78
C GLN A 183 12.38 14.57 2.42
N VAL A 184 11.14 14.79 1.97
CA VAL A 184 10.66 14.38 0.64
C VAL A 184 11.51 14.99 -0.47
N ASN A 185 11.75 16.30 -0.43
CA ASN A 185 12.60 17.01 -1.41
C ASN A 185 14.02 16.45 -1.44
N HIS A 186 14.61 16.21 -0.27
CA HIS A 186 15.96 15.67 -0.16
C HIS A 186 16.08 14.28 -0.80
N ILE A 187 15.15 13.37 -0.47
CA ILE A 187 15.12 12.01 -1.02
C ILE A 187 14.85 12.05 -2.53
N HIS A 188 13.90 12.85 -2.99
CA HIS A 188 13.63 13.03 -4.43
C HIS A 188 14.90 13.45 -5.18
N ASN A 189 15.62 14.45 -4.67
CA ASN A 189 16.87 14.92 -5.27
C ASN A 189 17.94 13.83 -5.32
N ILE A 190 18.07 12.99 -4.29
CA ILE A 190 19.01 11.84 -4.31
C ILE A 190 18.62 10.84 -5.40
N LEU A 191 17.34 10.50 -5.48
CA LEU A 191 16.81 9.52 -6.43
C LEU A 191 16.95 9.98 -7.89
N THR A 192 16.84 11.27 -8.17
CA THR A 192 16.89 11.82 -9.54
C THR A 192 18.28 12.32 -9.95
N LYS A 193 19.11 12.82 -9.03
CA LYS A 193 20.48 13.27 -9.36
C LYS A 193 21.36 12.16 -9.92
N LYS A 194 21.23 10.92 -9.41
CA LYS A 194 21.99 9.76 -9.91
C LYS A 194 21.72 9.43 -11.39
N ARG A 195 20.64 9.96 -11.98
CA ARG A 195 20.22 9.67 -13.36
C ARG A 195 20.79 10.63 -14.41
N LYS A 196 21.23 11.82 -14.02
CA LYS A 196 21.68 12.88 -14.96
C LYS A 196 23.19 12.87 -15.24
N LEU A 197 23.94 11.91 -14.70
CA LEU A 197 25.40 11.82 -14.83
C LEU A 197 25.85 10.80 -15.91
N ILE A 198 25.02 10.56 -16.93
CA ILE A 198 25.35 9.69 -18.08
C ILE A 198 25.31 10.54 -19.34
#